data_AF-A0A7J7NUX6-F1
#
_entry.id   AF-A0A7J7NUX6-F1
#
_cell.length_a   1.000
_cell.length_b   1.000
_cell.length_c   1.000
_cell.angle_alpha   90.00
_cell.angle_beta   90.00
_cell.angle_gamma   90.00
#
_symmetry.space_group_name_H-M   'P 1'
#
loop_
_entity.id
_entity.type
_entity.pdbx_description
1 polymer ?
#
loop_
_entity_poly.entity_id
_entity_poly.type
_entity_poly.pdbx_seq_one_letter_code
_entity_poly.pdbx_strand_id
1 'polypeptide(L)'
;MKPILVCLILGLHVSPIANEFLFVDPERMTNFRMRRFPKKKNTYGLKEIDDALKHAKLERHQEDVLQLNLLQNILSFLLSNKGRNVWVKYIDLVNDLQHFNRFPWGEQVYNFL
;
A
#
# COMPACT_ATOMS: atom_id res chain seq x y z
N MET A 1 -3.67 4.02 -23.66
CA MET A 1 -4.61 4.98 -23.01
C MET A 1 -3.79 6.11 -22.40
N LYS A 2 -4.12 7.38 -22.70
CA LYS A 2 -3.39 8.57 -22.23
C LYS A 2 -4.09 9.16 -20.99
N PRO A 3 -3.48 9.18 -19.78
CA PRO A 3 -4.03 9.91 -18.64
C PRO A 3 -3.10 11.06 -18.28
N ILE A 4 -3.12 12.14 -19.08
CA ILE A 4 -2.45 13.40 -18.73
C ILE A 4 -3.47 14.45 -18.25
N LEU A 5 -4.77 14.19 -18.44
CA LEU A 5 -5.78 15.25 -18.35
C LEU A 5 -6.27 15.61 -16.94
N VAL A 6 -5.99 14.82 -15.90
CA VAL A 6 -6.54 15.08 -14.56
C VAL A 6 -5.66 16.05 -13.75
N CYS A 7 -4.35 16.16 -14.04
CA CYS A 7 -3.44 16.99 -13.25
C CYS A 7 -3.50 18.50 -13.60
N LEU A 8 -4.01 18.86 -14.78
CA LEU A 8 -4.05 20.24 -15.25
C LEU A 8 -5.15 21.09 -14.60
N ILE A 9 -6.18 20.48 -14.00
CA ILE A 9 -7.35 21.21 -13.49
C ILE A 9 -7.10 21.84 -12.09
N LEU A 10 -6.06 21.42 -11.37
CA LEU A 10 -5.84 21.84 -9.97
C LEU A 10 -4.54 22.60 -9.68
N GLY A 11 -3.69 22.87 -10.68
CA GLY A 11 -2.46 23.65 -10.47
C GLY A 11 -1.46 23.04 -9.48
N LEU A 12 -1.67 21.80 -9.04
CA LEU A 12 -0.75 21.08 -8.17
C LEU A 12 0.36 20.51 -9.04
N HIS A 13 1.57 21.05 -8.89
CA HIS A 13 2.76 20.47 -9.48
C HIS A 13 2.97 19.08 -8.88
N VAL A 14 2.57 18.06 -9.65
CA VAL A 14 2.79 16.66 -9.27
C VAL A 14 4.29 16.42 -9.38
N SER A 15 4.95 16.28 -8.23
CA SER A 15 6.38 15.96 -8.17
C SER A 15 6.70 14.79 -9.12
N PRO A 16 7.81 14.81 -9.87
CA PRO A 16 8.21 13.72 -10.76
C PRO A 16 8.17 12.34 -10.07
N ILE A 17 8.48 12.35 -8.76
CA ILE A 17 8.33 11.26 -7.80
C ILE A 17 6.92 10.66 -7.92
N ALA A 18 5.86 11.45 -7.74
CA ALA A 18 4.45 11.00 -7.79
C ALA A 18 4.02 10.36 -9.12
N ASN A 19 4.69 10.66 -10.23
CA ASN A 19 4.43 10.04 -11.53
C ASN A 19 4.97 8.60 -11.63
N GLU A 20 6.06 8.25 -10.95
CA GLU A 20 6.54 6.86 -10.85
C GLU A 20 5.62 6.00 -9.94
N PHE A 21 4.93 6.59 -8.96
CA PHE A 21 4.07 5.87 -8.01
C PHE A 21 2.70 5.45 -8.53
N LEU A 22 2.24 6.00 -9.66
CA LEU A 22 0.94 5.63 -10.24
C LEU A 22 0.99 4.37 -11.10
N PHE A 23 2.17 3.81 -11.36
CA PHE A 23 2.38 2.65 -12.22
C PHE A 23 2.98 1.47 -11.45
N VAL A 24 2.32 1.04 -10.37
CA VAL A 24 2.52 -0.33 -9.90
C VAL A 24 1.84 -1.24 -10.91
N ASP A 25 2.61 -2.04 -11.65
CA ASP A 25 2.07 -3.07 -12.52
C ASP A 25 1.25 -4.05 -11.66
N PRO A 26 -0.09 -4.06 -11.77
CA PRO A 26 -0.93 -4.92 -10.94
C PRO A 26 -0.72 -6.40 -11.24
N GLU A 27 -0.07 -6.75 -12.36
CA GLU A 27 0.31 -8.12 -12.70
C GLU A 27 1.58 -8.60 -12.01
N ARG A 28 2.47 -7.69 -11.61
CA ARG A 28 3.69 -8.01 -10.87
C ARG A 28 3.34 -8.30 -9.41
N MET A 29 3.44 -9.56 -9.00
CA MET A 29 3.25 -9.94 -7.59
C MET A 29 4.57 -9.92 -6.83
N THR A 30 4.63 -9.12 -5.77
CA THR A 30 5.71 -9.18 -4.78
C THR A 30 5.66 -10.50 -4.00
N ASN A 31 6.78 -10.93 -3.41
CA ASN A 31 6.81 -12.13 -2.55
C ASN A 31 5.81 -12.03 -1.39
N PHE A 32 5.71 -10.85 -0.78
CA PHE A 32 4.70 -10.52 0.22
C PHE A 32 3.27 -10.74 -0.30
N ARG A 33 2.93 -10.18 -1.47
CA ARG A 33 1.61 -10.32 -2.08
C ARG A 33 1.31 -11.76 -2.48
N MET A 34 2.28 -12.51 -3.00
CA MET A 34 2.10 -13.94 -3.31
C MET A 34 1.74 -14.75 -2.07
N ARG A 35 2.38 -14.47 -0.93
CA ARG A 35 2.11 -15.17 0.34
C ARG A 35 0.77 -14.79 0.94
N ARG A 36 0.45 -13.49 1.02
CA ARG A 36 -0.69 -12.98 1.80
C ARG A 36 -1.94 -12.70 0.98
N PHE A 37 -1.79 -12.42 -0.31
CA PHE A 37 -2.86 -12.03 -1.21
C PHE A 37 -2.78 -12.78 -2.57
N PRO A 38 -2.79 -14.13 -2.56
CA PRO A 38 -2.49 -14.94 -3.75
C PRO A 38 -3.50 -14.78 -4.88
N LYS A 39 -4.72 -14.33 -4.57
CA LYS A 39 -5.73 -14.00 -5.59
C LYS A 39 -5.33 -12.70 -6.28
N LYS A 40 -5.09 -12.73 -7.59
CA LYS A 40 -4.85 -11.52 -8.40
C LYS A 40 -6.10 -10.63 -8.41
N LYS A 41 -6.14 -9.66 -7.51
CA LYS A 41 -7.18 -8.63 -7.43
C LYS A 41 -6.52 -7.25 -7.47
N ASN A 42 -7.26 -6.27 -7.98
CA ASN A 42 -6.84 -4.86 -7.95
C ASN A 42 -7.14 -4.20 -6.60
N THR A 43 -8.09 -4.76 -5.85
CA THR A 43 -8.47 -4.25 -4.53
C THR A 43 -8.80 -5.39 -3.56
N TYR A 44 -8.55 -5.17 -2.27
CA TYR A 44 -8.83 -6.12 -1.19
C TYR A 44 -9.64 -5.46 -0.08
N GLY A 45 -10.58 -6.18 0.51
CA GLY A 45 -11.37 -5.66 1.62
C GLY A 45 -10.56 -5.58 2.92
N LEU A 46 -10.97 -4.71 3.86
CA LEU A 46 -10.32 -4.59 5.18
C LEU A 46 -10.24 -5.93 5.91
N LYS A 47 -11.30 -6.74 5.85
CA LYS A 47 -11.30 -8.10 6.42
C LYS A 47 -10.21 -8.99 5.84
N GLU A 48 -9.93 -8.89 4.54
CA GLU A 48 -8.84 -9.67 3.92
C GLU A 48 -7.47 -9.24 4.44
N ILE A 49 -7.29 -7.94 4.74
CA ILE A 49 -6.06 -7.42 5.37
C ILE A 49 -5.93 -7.91 6.81
N ASP A 50 -7.03 -7.86 7.59
CA ASP A 50 -7.05 -8.30 8.98
C ASP A 50 -6.79 -9.80 9.11
N ASP A 51 -7.40 -10.61 8.24
CA ASP A 51 -7.17 -12.05 8.15
C ASP A 51 -5.70 -12.35 7.81
N ALA A 52 -5.11 -11.61 6.87
CA ALA A 52 -3.69 -11.73 6.52
C ALA A 52 -2.78 -11.41 7.72
N LEU A 53 -3.08 -10.36 8.49
CA LEU A 53 -2.31 -9.98 9.67
C LEU A 53 -2.41 -11.04 10.77
N LYS A 54 -3.61 -11.58 11.00
CA LYS A 54 -3.82 -12.66 11.95
C LYS A 54 -3.01 -13.91 11.57
N HIS A 55 -3.03 -14.30 10.30
CA HIS A 55 -2.25 -15.45 9.81
C HIS A 55 -0.73 -15.22 9.95
N ALA A 56 -0.24 -14.03 9.58
CA ALA A 56 1.18 -13.70 9.71
C ALA A 56 1.67 -13.76 11.18
N LYS A 57 0.84 -13.31 12.13
CA LYS A 57 1.13 -13.43 13.58
C LYS A 57 1.18 -14.88 14.04
N LEU A 58 0.23 -15.71 13.61
CA LEU A 58 0.18 -17.14 13.96
C LEU A 58 1.40 -17.91 13.41
N GLU A 59 1.81 -17.59 12.18
CA GLU A 59 2.99 -18.17 11.52
C GLU A 59 4.32 -17.59 12.04
N ARG A 60 4.27 -16.57 12.91
CA ARG A 60 5.44 -15.84 13.42
C ARG A 60 6.32 -15.24 12.31
N HIS A 61 5.72 -14.86 11.19
CA HIS A 61 6.42 -14.25 10.06
C HIS A 61 6.58 -12.73 10.29
N GLN A 62 7.58 -12.34 11.08
CA GLN A 62 7.74 -10.96 11.58
C GLN A 62 7.78 -9.88 10.50
N GLU A 63 8.42 -10.14 9.36
CA GLU A 63 8.49 -9.19 8.23
C GLU A 63 7.09 -8.86 7.68
N ASP A 64 6.31 -9.89 7.30
CA ASP A 64 4.92 -9.73 6.86
C ASP A 64 4.05 -9.02 7.91
N VAL A 65 4.26 -9.28 9.21
CA VAL A 65 3.55 -8.58 10.29
C VAL A 65 3.85 -7.08 10.27
N LEU A 66 5.12 -6.70 10.13
CA LEU A 66 5.53 -5.29 10.04
C LEU A 66 4.90 -4.61 8.82
N GLN A 67 4.96 -5.26 7.65
CA GLN A 67 4.40 -4.74 6.39
C GLN A 67 2.87 -4.55 6.49
N LEU A 68 2.16 -5.50 7.12
CA LEU A 68 0.71 -5.41 7.32
C LEU A 68 0.31 -4.34 8.36
N ASN A 69 1.10 -4.14 9.41
CA ASN A 69 0.88 -3.04 10.37
C ASN A 69 1.09 -1.67 9.70
N LEU A 70 2.15 -1.52 8.90
CA LEU A 70 2.38 -0.31 8.09
C LEU A 70 1.21 -0.04 7.14
N LEU A 71 0.68 -1.08 6.51
CA LEU A 71 -0.49 -0.96 5.65
C LEU A 71 -1.69 -0.46 6.44
N GLN A 72 -2.00 -1.03 7.61
CA GLN A 72 -3.10 -0.56 8.47
C GLN A 72 -2.96 0.91 8.88
N ASN A 73 -1.73 1.37 9.16
CA ASN A 73 -1.47 2.79 9.44
C ASN A 73 -1.74 3.68 8.22
N ILE A 74 -1.30 3.28 7.02
CA ILE A 74 -1.65 3.98 5.78
C ILE A 74 -3.17 4.08 5.62
N LEU A 75 -3.88 2.96 5.81
CA LEU A 75 -5.33 2.90 5.64
C LEU A 75 -6.05 3.85 6.61
N SER A 76 -5.56 3.91 7.85
CA SER A 76 -6.09 4.79 8.88
C SER A 76 -5.84 6.26 8.55
N PHE A 77 -4.62 6.60 8.12
CA PHE A 77 -4.21 7.97 7.84
C PHE A 77 -4.78 8.51 6.51
N LEU A 78 -4.69 7.75 5.42
CA LEU A 78 -5.06 8.21 4.07
C LEU A 78 -6.52 7.97 3.71
N LEU A 79 -7.16 6.90 4.22
CA LEU A 79 -8.49 6.48 3.76
C LEU A 79 -9.61 6.72 4.80
N SER A 80 -9.26 7.29 5.96
CA SER A 80 -10.17 7.65 7.06
C SER A 80 -11.13 6.51 7.45
N ASN A 81 -10.66 5.27 7.38
CA ASN A 81 -11.37 4.06 7.83
C ASN A 81 -12.78 3.82 7.24
N LYS A 82 -13.16 4.49 6.14
CA LYS A 82 -14.51 4.37 5.56
C LYS A 82 -14.62 3.13 4.68
N GLY A 83 -14.62 1.91 5.24
CA GLY A 83 -15.07 0.66 4.59
C GLY A 83 -14.62 0.44 3.13
N ARG A 84 -13.48 1.02 2.74
CA ARG A 84 -13.07 1.16 1.35
C ARG A 84 -12.13 0.01 1.04
N ASN A 85 -12.32 -0.60 -0.14
CA ASN A 85 -11.38 -1.59 -0.62
C ASN A 85 -10.00 -0.94 -0.81
N VAL A 86 -8.97 -1.64 -0.37
CA VAL A 86 -7.57 -1.25 -0.43
C VAL A 86 -7.04 -1.55 -1.82
N TRP A 87 -6.57 -0.52 -2.53
CA TRP A 87 -5.93 -0.72 -3.82
C TRP A 87 -4.60 -1.45 -3.67
N VAL A 88 -4.35 -2.38 -4.58
CA VAL A 88 -3.16 -3.25 -4.58
C VAL A 88 -1.83 -2.47 -4.53
N LYS A 89 -1.78 -1.28 -5.13
CA LYS A 89 -0.61 -0.40 -5.07
C LYS A 89 -0.17 -0.06 -3.65
N TYR A 90 -1.09 0.03 -2.68
CA TYR A 90 -0.74 0.28 -1.28
C TYR A 90 -0.20 -0.97 -0.58
N ILE A 91 -0.65 -2.15 -1.01
CA ILE A 91 -0.15 -3.44 -0.52
C ILE A 91 1.28 -3.65 -1.01
N ASP A 92 1.57 -3.34 -2.28
CA ASP A 92 2.93 -3.45 -2.81
C ASP A 92 3.86 -2.34 -2.29
N LEU A 93 3.31 -1.19 -1.90
CA LEU A 93 4.09 -0.09 -1.32
C LEU A 93 4.77 -0.48 0.00
N VAL A 94 4.09 -1.25 0.85
CA VAL A 94 4.67 -1.68 2.13
C VAL A 94 5.69 -2.81 1.99
N ASN A 95 5.78 -3.44 0.81
CA ASN A 95 6.78 -4.47 0.55
C ASN A 95 8.21 -3.89 0.44
N ASP A 96 8.35 -2.62 0.05
CA ASP A 96 9.65 -1.94 -0.04
C ASP A 96 9.70 -0.76 0.95
N LEU A 97 10.21 -1.04 2.15
CA LEU A 97 10.31 -0.08 3.25
C LEU A 97 11.22 1.12 2.92
N GLN A 98 12.24 0.92 2.08
CA GLN A 98 13.10 2.02 1.63
C GLN A 98 12.33 2.96 0.69
N HIS A 99 11.48 2.42 -0.18
CA HIS A 99 10.56 3.24 -0.97
C HIS A 99 9.46 3.88 -0.13
N PHE A 100 8.95 3.18 0.88
CA PHE A 100 7.96 3.71 1.82
C PHE A 100 8.49 4.94 2.57
N ASN A 101 9.72 4.90 3.08
CA ASN A 101 10.34 5.99 3.84
C ASN A 101 10.74 7.21 2.99
N ARG A 102 10.66 7.13 1.65
CA ARG A 102 10.87 8.31 0.78
C ARG A 102 9.71 9.31 0.82
N PHE A 103 8.60 8.94 1.45
CA PHE A 103 7.46 9.82 1.62
C PHE A 103 7.54 10.58 2.94
N PRO A 104 7.21 11.89 2.98
CA PRO A 104 7.15 12.65 4.23
C PRO A 104 6.21 12.03 5.27
N TRP A 105 5.14 11.37 4.82
CA TRP A 105 4.21 10.65 5.70
C TRP A 105 4.71 9.23 6.04
N GLY A 106 5.57 8.63 5.21
CA GLY A 106 6.14 7.30 5.46
C GLY A 106 7.08 7.32 6.65
N GLU A 107 7.96 8.32 6.72
CA GLU A 107 8.82 8.54 7.90
C GLU A 107 8.00 8.79 9.17
N GLN A 108 6.93 9.60 9.09
CA GLN A 108 6.03 9.82 10.22
C GLN A 108 5.37 8.51 10.67
N VAL A 109 4.81 7.71 9.76
CA VAL A 109 4.14 6.44 10.07
C VAL A 109 5.12 5.40 10.62
N TYR A 110 6.35 5.33 10.09
CA TYR A 110 7.39 4.41 10.57
C TYR A 110 7.80 4.72 12.01
N ASN A 111 7.94 6.01 12.35
CA ASN A 111 8.31 6.43 13.71
C ASN A 111 7.19 6.19 14.76
N PHE A 112 5.97 5.87 14.34
CA PHE A 112 4.84 5.53 15.22
C PHE A 112 4.69 4.03 15.49
N LEU A 113 5.51 3.16 14.87
CA LEU A 113 5.50 1.71 15.02
C LEU A 113 6.62 1.20 15.93
#